data_AF-A0A849R503-F1
#
_entry.id   AF-A0A849R503-F1
#
_cell.length_a   1.000
_cell.length_b   1.000
_cell.length_c   1.000
_cell.angle_alpha   90.00
_cell.angle_beta   90.00
_cell.angle_gamma   90.00
#
_symmetry.space_group_name_H-M   'P 1'
#
loop_
_entity.id
_entity.type
_entity.pdbx_description
1 polymer ?
#
loop_
_entity_poly.entity_id
_entity_poly.type
_entity_poly.pdbx_seq_one_letter_code
_entity_poly.pdbx_strand_id
1 'polypeptide(L)'
;ELYDDGADVVFGVAGASGVGVIEAAEERNLYAIGADIDQRDLAPDNVLVSTLKCTDVAVFNVIKDMAEGDFEGGIRSRGLKEGGVGLSLDNALPIVTDEKKDEIGEIREEIIDGGIEIPSNIDVDSMISMSLMEVAI
;
A
#
# COMPACT_ATOMS: atom_id res chain seq x y z
N GLU A 1 18.84 2.12 -9.17
CA GLU A 1 19.12 0.68 -9.23
C GLU A 1 17.92 -0.08 -9.77
N LEU A 2 16.83 -0.29 -9.03
CA LEU A 2 15.67 -1.08 -9.54
C LEU A 2 15.16 -0.63 -10.93
N TYR A 3 15.00 0.67 -11.17
CA TYR A 3 14.60 1.18 -12.48
C TYR A 3 15.70 0.98 -13.56
N ASP A 4 16.97 1.05 -13.17
CA ASP A 4 18.10 0.84 -14.09
C ASP A 4 18.24 -0.65 -14.44
N ASP A 5 17.80 -1.54 -13.55
CA ASP A 5 17.70 -2.99 -13.74
C ASP A 5 16.42 -3.41 -14.50
N GLY A 6 15.57 -2.45 -14.90
CA GLY A 6 14.44 -2.67 -15.79
C GLY A 6 13.06 -2.73 -15.14
N ALA A 7 12.92 -2.39 -13.86
CA ALA A 7 11.59 -2.27 -13.25
C ALA A 7 10.79 -1.12 -13.88
N ASP A 8 9.53 -1.34 -14.25
CA ASP A 8 8.62 -0.28 -14.71
C ASP A 8 7.91 0.43 -13.54
N VAL A 9 7.75 -0.28 -12.42
CA VAL A 9 7.03 0.17 -11.22
C VAL A 9 7.83 -0.19 -9.98
N VAL A 10 8.00 0.75 -9.03
CA VAL A 10 8.62 0.48 -7.72
C VAL A 10 7.71 0.92 -6.59
N PHE A 11 7.56 0.09 -5.57
CA PHE A 11 6.75 0.39 -4.38
C PHE A 11 7.61 0.96 -3.24
N GLY A 12 7.42 2.24 -2.91
CA GLY A 12 8.25 3.01 -1.98
C GLY A 12 7.93 2.84 -0.50
N VAL A 13 8.00 1.62 0.06
CA VAL A 13 7.67 1.32 1.47
C VAL A 13 8.79 1.71 2.45
N ALA A 14 9.24 2.96 2.42
CA ALA A 14 10.42 3.42 3.15
C ALA A 14 10.23 4.77 3.87
N GLY A 15 8.99 5.17 4.15
CA GLY A 15 8.67 6.45 4.77
C GLY A 15 9.25 7.61 3.97
N ALA A 16 9.95 8.55 4.64
CA ALA A 16 10.57 9.70 3.98
C ALA A 16 11.58 9.30 2.89
N SER A 17 12.31 8.19 3.08
CA SER A 17 13.22 7.69 2.04
C SER A 17 12.49 7.20 0.79
N GLY A 18 11.21 6.82 0.92
CA GLY A 18 10.34 6.45 -0.21
C GLY A 18 10.05 7.62 -1.14
N VAL A 19 10.20 8.87 -0.70
CA VAL A 19 10.08 10.05 -1.57
C VAL A 19 11.13 10.00 -2.68
N GLY A 20 12.36 9.54 -2.39
CA GLY A 20 13.39 9.38 -3.41
C GLY A 20 13.05 8.33 -4.48
N VAL A 21 12.19 7.34 -4.16
CA VAL A 21 11.67 6.40 -5.16
C VAL A 21 10.71 7.11 -6.11
N ILE A 22 9.84 7.97 -5.58
CA ILE A 22 8.88 8.75 -6.37
C ILE A 22 9.62 9.76 -7.26
N GLU A 23 10.59 10.48 -6.71
CA GLU A 23 11.46 11.39 -7.47
C GLU A 23 12.20 10.64 -8.60
N ALA A 24 12.76 9.46 -8.30
CA ALA A 24 13.45 8.65 -9.31
C ALA A 24 12.50 8.15 -10.42
N ALA A 25 11.24 7.88 -10.10
CA ALA A 25 10.21 7.52 -11.06
C ALA A 25 9.88 8.69 -12.00
N GLU A 26 9.73 9.89 -11.43
CA GLU A 26 9.49 11.13 -12.19
C GLU A 26 10.65 11.43 -13.14
N GLU A 27 11.90 11.42 -12.64
CA GLU A 27 13.11 11.65 -13.44
C GLU A 27 13.24 10.69 -14.64
N ARG A 28 12.77 9.46 -14.48
CA ARG A 28 12.87 8.39 -15.48
C ARG A 28 11.61 8.24 -16.33
N ASN A 29 10.56 9.00 -16.03
CA ASN A 29 9.24 8.85 -16.64
C ASN A 29 8.70 7.40 -16.52
N LEU A 30 8.93 6.79 -15.36
CA LEU A 30 8.44 5.48 -14.94
C LEU A 30 7.46 5.63 -13.78
N TYR A 31 6.99 4.52 -13.21
CA TYR A 31 5.90 4.55 -12.23
C TYR A 31 6.35 4.19 -10.82
N ALA A 32 5.64 4.72 -9.83
CA ALA A 32 5.80 4.37 -8.42
C ALA A 32 4.46 4.03 -7.76
N ILE A 33 4.51 3.28 -6.66
CA ILE A 33 3.39 3.11 -5.73
C ILE A 33 3.76 3.84 -4.43
N GLY A 34 2.86 4.72 -3.96
CA GLY A 34 3.03 5.47 -2.72
C GLY A 34 2.68 4.66 -1.47
N ALA A 35 3.13 5.11 -0.31
CA ALA A 35 2.92 4.43 0.98
C ALA A 35 2.43 5.36 2.09
N ASP A 36 1.70 4.76 3.04
CA ASP A 36 1.10 5.35 4.24
C ASP A 36 0.00 6.40 3.99
N ILE A 37 0.20 7.33 3.07
CA ILE A 37 -0.72 8.41 2.68
C ILE A 37 -0.89 8.46 1.16
N ASP A 38 -1.84 9.26 0.68
CA ASP A 38 -1.89 9.56 -0.74
C ASP A 38 -0.73 10.49 -1.14
N GLN A 39 0.16 9.97 -1.98
CA GLN A 39 1.38 10.65 -2.42
C GLN A 39 1.33 11.10 -3.88
N ARG A 40 0.15 11.05 -4.53
CA ARG A 40 0.00 11.40 -5.94
C ARG A 40 0.53 12.80 -6.28
N ASP A 41 0.36 13.76 -5.39
CA ASP A 41 0.79 15.14 -5.58
C ASP A 41 2.31 15.31 -5.70
N LEU A 42 3.11 14.33 -5.24
CA LEU A 42 4.58 14.39 -5.30
C LEU A 42 5.11 14.16 -6.73
N ALA A 43 4.45 13.30 -7.50
CA ALA A 43 4.71 13.11 -8.93
C ALA A 43 3.38 12.79 -9.63
N PRO A 44 2.62 13.84 -10.00
CA PRO A 44 1.23 13.74 -10.46
C PRO A 44 1.00 13.01 -11.76
N ASP A 45 2.04 12.48 -12.41
CA ASP A 45 1.97 11.64 -13.60
C ASP A 45 2.58 10.23 -13.37
N ASN A 46 3.29 10.00 -12.26
CA ASN A 46 4.11 8.80 -12.04
C ASN A 46 3.63 7.91 -10.88
N VAL A 47 2.98 8.46 -9.85
CA VAL A 47 2.44 7.64 -8.74
C VAL A 47 1.14 6.96 -9.16
N LEU A 48 1.14 5.64 -9.45
CA LEU A 48 -0.06 4.93 -9.95
C LEU A 48 -1.24 4.99 -8.98
N VAL A 49 -0.93 4.70 -7.73
CA VAL A 49 -1.84 4.62 -6.59
C VAL A 49 -0.98 4.64 -5.34
N SER A 50 -1.56 5.01 -4.20
CA SER A 50 -0.88 4.90 -2.91
C SER A 50 -1.57 3.88 -2.02
N THR A 51 -0.78 3.10 -1.29
CA THR A 51 -1.27 2.35 -0.14
C THR A 51 -1.51 3.31 1.02
N LEU A 52 -2.68 3.20 1.64
CA LEU A 52 -3.08 4.02 2.77
C LEU A 52 -2.93 3.21 4.05
N LYS A 53 -2.36 3.84 5.07
CA LYS A 53 -2.26 3.29 6.43
C LYS A 53 -2.77 4.34 7.40
N CYS A 54 -4.03 4.19 7.80
CA CYS A 54 -4.81 5.15 8.60
C CYS A 54 -4.35 5.20 10.07
N THR A 55 -3.06 5.47 10.28
CA THR A 55 -2.39 5.54 11.58
C THR A 55 -2.87 6.76 12.35
N ASP A 56 -3.18 7.85 11.65
CA ASP A 56 -3.83 9.03 12.19
C ASP A 56 -5.16 8.69 12.90
N VAL A 57 -6.04 7.93 12.23
CA VAL A 57 -7.32 7.47 12.80
C VAL A 57 -7.08 6.52 13.97
N ALA A 58 -6.10 5.62 13.86
CA ALA A 58 -5.76 4.70 14.94
C ALA A 58 -5.30 5.44 16.21
N VAL A 59 -4.40 6.43 16.06
CA VAL A 59 -3.90 7.26 17.16
C VAL A 59 -5.03 8.12 17.74
N PHE A 60 -5.84 8.74 16.89
CA PHE A 60 -6.98 9.55 17.34
C PHE A 60 -7.94 8.74 18.21
N ASN A 61 -8.33 7.54 17.78
CA ASN A 61 -9.25 6.68 18.52
C ASN A 61 -8.67 6.28 19.88
N VAL A 62 -7.38 5.94 19.95
CA VAL A 62 -6.74 5.60 21.24
C VAL A 62 -6.74 6.79 22.20
N ILE A 63 -6.43 7.99 21.72
CA ILE A 63 -6.45 9.22 22.54
C ILE A 63 -7.87 9.53 23.00
N LYS A 64 -8.85 9.37 22.11
CA LYS A 64 -10.27 9.58 22.42
C LYS A 64 -10.74 8.63 23.51
N ASP A 65 -10.50 7.33 23.38
CA ASP A 65 -10.88 6.34 24.40
C ASP A 65 -10.26 6.67 25.76
N MET A 66 -8.99 7.11 25.77
CA MET A 66 -8.31 7.54 27.00
C MET A 66 -8.97 8.76 27.64
N ALA A 67 -9.39 9.74 26.84
CA ALA A 67 -10.05 10.95 27.32
C ALA A 67 -11.47 10.68 27.83
N GLU A 68 -12.18 9.74 27.22
CA GLU A 68 -13.54 9.34 27.59
C GLU A 68 -13.57 8.34 28.77
N GLY A 69 -12.43 7.73 29.11
CA GLY A 69 -12.30 6.74 30.18
C GLY A 69 -12.60 5.31 29.73
N ASP A 70 -12.73 5.10 28.43
CA ASP A 70 -13.06 3.83 27.77
C ASP A 70 -11.80 3.09 27.25
N PHE A 71 -10.60 3.51 27.68
CA PHE A 71 -9.36 2.91 27.21
C PHE A 71 -9.20 1.46 27.71
N GLU A 72 -9.23 0.53 26.76
CA GLU A 72 -8.86 -0.86 26.96
C GLU A 72 -7.48 -1.16 26.37
N GLY A 73 -6.57 -1.68 27.21
CA GLY A 73 -5.26 -2.17 26.78
C GLY A 73 -5.33 -3.52 26.07
N GLY A 74 -4.37 -3.81 25.19
CA GLY A 74 -4.31 -5.05 24.43
C GLY A 74 -3.86 -4.83 22.99
N ILE A 75 -3.95 -5.89 22.17
CA ILE A 75 -3.68 -5.82 20.73
C ILE A 75 -4.94 -5.40 20.01
N ARG A 76 -4.84 -4.34 19.18
CA ARG A 76 -5.92 -3.87 18.31
C ARG A 76 -5.48 -4.00 16.86
N SER A 77 -6.00 -4.99 16.16
CA SER A 77 -5.75 -5.18 14.73
C SER A 77 -6.70 -4.34 13.89
N ARG A 78 -6.19 -3.63 12.89
CA ARG A 78 -7.00 -2.87 11.93
C ARG A 78 -6.53 -3.16 10.51
N GLY A 79 -7.24 -4.03 9.82
CA GLY A 79 -7.01 -4.39 8.42
C GLY A 79 -7.96 -3.65 7.48
N LEU A 80 -8.20 -4.24 6.31
CA LEU A 80 -9.12 -3.72 5.30
C LEU A 80 -10.55 -3.58 5.83
N LYS A 81 -11.01 -4.56 6.63
CA LYS A 81 -12.34 -4.60 7.22
C LYS A 81 -12.60 -3.43 8.16
N GLU A 82 -11.61 -3.09 8.99
CA GLU A 82 -11.71 -1.97 9.94
C GLU A 82 -11.38 -0.62 9.29
N GLY A 83 -10.99 -0.57 8.01
CA GLY A 83 -10.50 0.64 7.35
C GLY A 83 -9.16 1.12 7.93
N GLY A 84 -8.34 0.22 8.48
CA GLY A 84 -6.99 0.53 8.96
C GLY A 84 -5.97 0.68 7.84
N VAL A 85 -6.23 0.02 6.71
CA VAL A 85 -5.43 0.10 5.48
C VAL A 85 -6.35 0.20 4.25
N GLY A 86 -5.82 0.68 3.14
CA GLY A 86 -6.56 0.82 1.88
C GLY A 86 -5.70 1.28 0.71
N LEU A 87 -6.35 1.75 -0.36
CA LEU A 87 -5.72 2.29 -1.56
C LEU A 87 -6.38 3.63 -1.94
N SER A 88 -5.62 4.58 -2.48
CA SER A 88 -6.13 5.85 -2.99
C SER A 88 -6.76 5.73 -4.40
N LEU A 89 -7.69 4.79 -4.60
CA LEU A 89 -8.26 4.49 -5.94
C LEU A 89 -8.99 5.67 -6.59
N ASP A 90 -9.57 6.56 -5.77
CA ASP A 90 -10.24 7.78 -6.26
C ASP A 90 -9.25 8.78 -6.88
N ASN A 91 -7.96 8.71 -6.49
CA ASN A 91 -6.89 9.57 -6.98
C ASN A 91 -5.80 8.78 -7.74
N ALA A 92 -6.13 7.57 -8.21
CA ALA A 92 -5.22 6.76 -9.00
C ALA A 92 -4.98 7.39 -10.39
N LEU A 93 -3.78 7.20 -10.94
CA LEU A 93 -3.44 7.60 -12.31
C LEU A 93 -4.44 6.95 -13.30
N PRO A 94 -4.85 7.64 -14.39
CA PRO A 94 -5.85 7.09 -15.33
C PRO A 94 -5.48 5.77 -16.02
N ILE A 95 -4.21 5.36 -15.99
CA ILE A 95 -3.81 4.02 -16.46
C ILE A 95 -4.37 2.89 -15.57
N VAL A 96 -4.69 3.21 -14.32
CA VAL A 96 -5.50 2.35 -13.44
C VAL A 96 -6.96 2.54 -13.83
N THR A 97 -7.39 1.76 -14.81
CA THR A 97 -8.73 1.83 -15.40
C THR A 97 -9.82 1.49 -14.39
N ASP A 98 -11.06 1.91 -14.67
CA ASP A 98 -12.22 1.57 -13.83
C ASP A 98 -12.40 0.05 -13.72
N GLU A 99 -12.20 -0.70 -14.81
CA GLU A 99 -12.19 -2.18 -14.79
C GLU A 99 -11.16 -2.72 -13.79
N LYS A 100 -9.96 -2.13 -13.73
CA LYS A 100 -8.95 -2.54 -12.75
C LYS A 100 -9.34 -2.17 -11.33
N LYS A 101 -9.99 -1.03 -11.13
CA LYS A 101 -10.50 -0.61 -9.81
C LYS A 101 -11.61 -1.55 -9.33
N ASP A 102 -12.48 -1.99 -10.23
CA ASP A 102 -13.53 -2.96 -9.94
C ASP A 102 -12.93 -4.32 -9.52
N GLU A 103 -11.97 -4.85 -10.29
CA GLU A 103 -11.25 -6.09 -9.91
C GLU A 103 -10.57 -5.97 -8.54
N ILE A 104 -9.93 -4.83 -8.25
CA ILE A 104 -9.32 -4.56 -6.93
C ILE A 104 -10.40 -4.55 -5.84
N GLY A 105 -11.57 -3.97 -6.12
CA GLY A 105 -12.72 -3.96 -5.22
C GLY A 105 -13.24 -5.35 -4.91
N GLU A 106 -13.35 -6.23 -5.91
CA GLU A 106 -13.75 -7.63 -5.73
C GLU A 106 -12.75 -8.39 -4.83
N ILE A 107 -11.44 -8.26 -5.11
CA ILE A 107 -10.38 -8.87 -4.29
C ILE A 107 -10.43 -8.34 -2.85
N ARG A 108 -10.68 -7.04 -2.68
CA ARG A 108 -10.82 -6.42 -1.35
C ARG A 108 -11.94 -7.08 -0.55
N GLU A 109 -13.11 -7.29 -1.16
CA GLU A 109 -14.24 -7.94 -0.49
C GLU A 109 -13.93 -9.42 -0.20
N GLU A 110 -13.29 -10.14 -1.11
CA GLU A 110 -12.87 -11.53 -0.86
C GLU A 110 -11.90 -11.64 0.33
N ILE A 111 -10.98 -10.68 0.50
CA ILE A 111 -10.11 -10.63 1.69
C ILE A 111 -10.91 -10.35 2.97
N ILE A 112 -11.87 -9.41 2.91
CA ILE A 112 -12.69 -9.02 4.07
C ILE A 112 -13.60 -10.17 4.53
N ASP A 113 -14.14 -10.93 3.58
CA ASP A 113 -15.03 -12.07 3.84
C ASP A 113 -14.27 -13.36 4.17
N GLY A 114 -12.93 -13.33 4.06
CA GLY A 114 -12.06 -14.47 4.38
C GLY A 114 -11.97 -15.52 3.27
N GLY A 115 -12.40 -15.20 2.06
CA GLY A 115 -12.18 -16.02 0.86
C GLY A 115 -10.71 -16.03 0.41
N ILE A 116 -10.00 -14.91 0.65
CA ILE A 116 -8.56 -14.79 0.49
C ILE A 116 -7.91 -14.56 1.87
N GLU A 117 -7.08 -15.49 2.30
CA GLU A 117 -6.28 -15.34 3.51
C GLU A 117 -4.90 -14.75 3.18
N ILE A 118 -4.58 -13.60 3.77
CA ILE A 118 -3.27 -12.97 3.63
C ILE A 118 -2.29 -13.59 4.65
N PRO A 119 -1.13 -14.10 4.21
CA PRO A 119 -0.15 -14.68 5.13
C PRO A 119 0.37 -13.61 6.10
N SER A 120 0.32 -13.91 7.40
CA SER A 120 0.78 -13.00 8.47
C SER A 120 2.32 -12.90 8.57
N ASN A 121 3.01 -13.81 7.89
CA ASN A 121 4.46 -13.88 7.77
C ASN A 121 4.81 -14.36 6.37
N ILE A 122 5.75 -13.67 5.73
CA ILE A 122 6.44 -14.22 4.58
C ILE A 122 7.75 -14.75 5.15
N ASP A 123 7.92 -16.07 5.15
CA ASP A 123 9.20 -16.66 5.54
C ASP A 123 10.27 -16.32 4.47
N VAL A 124 11.53 -16.25 4.87
CA VAL A 124 12.64 -15.86 3.99
C VAL A 124 12.74 -16.80 2.77
N ASP A 125 12.46 -18.09 2.93
CA ASP A 125 12.45 -19.06 1.83
C ASP A 125 11.31 -18.75 0.86
N SER A 126 10.15 -18.35 1.37
CA SER A 126 9.03 -17.86 0.56
C SER A 126 9.38 -16.58 -0.20
N MET A 127 10.11 -15.63 0.43
CA MET A 127 10.60 -14.41 -0.24
C MET A 127 11.60 -14.73 -1.37
N ILE A 128 12.53 -15.66 -1.12
CA ILE A 128 13.50 -16.12 -2.12
C ILE A 128 12.81 -16.82 -3.27
N SER A 129 11.79 -17.64 -3.00
CA SER A 129 11.03 -18.35 -4.04
C SER A 129 10.29 -17.40 -4.99
N MET A 130 9.74 -16.30 -4.46
CA MET A 130 9.08 -15.26 -5.27
C MET A 130 10.11 -14.52 -6.15
N SER A 131 11.26 -14.15 -5.59
CA SER A 131 12.36 -13.52 -6.33
C SER A 131 12.90 -14.40 -7.46
N LEU A 132 13.04 -15.71 -7.26
CA LEU A 132 13.53 -16.63 -8.29
C LEU A 132 12.52 -16.85 -9.43
N MET A 133 11.23 -16.67 -9.17
CA MET A 133 10.19 -16.76 -10.20
C MET A 133 10.24 -15.55 -11.16
N GLU A 134 10.62 -14.36 -10.66
CA GLU A 134 10.83 -13.15 -11.47
C GLU A 134 12.11 -13.22 -12.33
N VAL A 135 13.12 -14.02 -11.95
CA VAL A 135 14.33 -14.25 -12.76
C VAL A 135 14.09 -15.28 -13.88
N ALA A 136 12.95 -15.97 -13.89
CA ALA A 136 12.63 -17.05 -14.83
C ALA A 136 11.62 -16.67 -15.93
N ILE A 137 11.24 -15.40 -16.04
CA ILE A 137 10.38 -14.84 -17.11
C ILE A 137 11.19 -13.78 -17.87
#